data_AF-A0A7U9SFQ3-F1
#
_entry.id   AF-A0A7U9SFQ3-F1
#
_cell.length_a   1.000
_cell.length_b   1.000
_cell.length_c   1.000
_cell.angle_alpha   90.00
_cell.angle_beta   90.00
_cell.angle_gamma   90.00
#
_symmetry.space_group_name_H-M   'P 1'
#
loop_
_entity.id
_entity.type
_entity.pdbx_description
1 polymer ?
#
loop_
_entity_poly.entity_id
_entity_poly.type
_entity_poly.pdbx_seq_one_letter_code
_entity_poly.pdbx_strand_id
1 'polypeptide(L)' 'MTLGDYMQSVNIDPSKGRFIYGESRYKEIYRLKVEGQKPTEIIPYKVFGEQWYFWYYENLESDKAGNQLEYTY' A
#
# COMPACT_ATOMS: atom_id res chain seq x y z
N MET A 1 11.01 15.10 4.71
CA MET A 1 10.22 13.95 5.17
C MET A 1 8.80 14.17 4.68
N THR A 2 8.29 13.26 3.84
CA THR A 2 6.96 13.35 3.22
C THR A 2 5.93 12.59 4.06
N LEU A 3 4.62 12.79 3.82
CA LEU A 3 3.55 12.07 4.52
C LEU A 3 3.68 10.54 4.41
N GLY A 4 4.30 10.05 3.34
CA GLY A 4 4.65 8.63 3.17
C GLY A 4 5.65 8.11 4.21
N ASP A 5 6.56 8.95 4.70
CA ASP A 5 7.52 8.58 5.75
C ASP A 5 6.84 8.35 7.11
N TYR A 6 5.65 8.92 7.35
CA TYR A 6 4.92 8.80 8.62
C TYR A 6 3.97 7.58 8.65
N MET A 7 3.51 7.11 7.48
CA MET A 7 2.53 6.02 7.38
C MET A 7 3.12 4.63 7.12
N GLN A 8 4.44 4.52 6.94
CA GLN A 8 5.11 3.25 6.61
C GLN A 8 5.79 2.55 7.80
N SER A 9 5.57 2.99 9.04
CA SER A 9 6.28 2.44 10.21
C SER A 9 5.52 1.40 11.03
N VAL A 10 4.27 1.08 10.70
CA VAL A 10 3.45 0.18 11.54
C VAL A 10 3.24 -1.15 10.84
N ASN A 11 4.29 -1.97 10.84
CA ASN A 11 4.09 -3.39 10.68
C ASN A 11 3.39 -3.88 11.96
N ILE A 12 2.13 -4.32 11.85
CA ILE A 12 1.28 -4.64 13.01
C ILE A 12 1.89 -5.79 13.83
N ASP A 13 2.64 -6.69 13.18
CA ASP A 13 3.42 -7.76 13.79
C ASP A 13 4.52 -8.24 12.83
N PRO A 14 5.81 -7.96 13.11
CA PRO A 14 6.93 -8.42 12.27
C PRO A 14 7.02 -9.94 12.11
N SER A 15 6.43 -10.73 13.03
CA SER A 15 6.40 -12.19 12.95
C SER A 15 5.32 -12.71 11.99
N LYS A 16 4.34 -11.87 11.63
CA LYS A 16 3.22 -12.19 10.73
C LYS A 16 3.48 -11.78 9.28
N GLY A 17 4.52 -11.01 9.03
CA GLY A 17 4.86 -10.53 7.70
C GLY A 17 5.12 -9.03 7.65
N ARG A 18 5.19 -8.46 6.45
CA ARG A 18 5.28 -7.01 6.22
C ARG A 18 3.95 -6.46 5.72
N PHE A 19 3.15 -5.94 6.64
CA PHE A 19 1.91 -5.26 6.31
C PHE A 19 2.18 -3.84 5.81
N ILE A 20 1.71 -3.50 4.60
CA ILE A 20 1.70 -2.12 4.09
C ILE A 20 0.34 -1.80 3.48
N TYR A 21 -0.05 -0.54 3.54
CA TYR A 21 -1.35 -0.10 3.05
C TYR A 21 -1.30 1.34 2.53
N GLY A 22 -2.35 1.74 1.84
CA GLY A 22 -2.57 3.12 1.45
C GLY A 22 -3.94 3.33 0.84
N GLU A 23 -4.17 4.56 0.37
CA GLU A 23 -5.44 4.97 -0.22
C GLU A 23 -5.19 5.71 -1.55
N SER A 24 -6.13 5.59 -2.47
CA SER A 24 -6.10 6.29 -3.76
C SER A 24 -7.50 6.72 -4.17
N ARG A 25 -7.60 7.84 -4.88
CA ARG A 25 -8.84 8.27 -5.57
C ARG A 25 -8.89 7.80 -7.03
N TYR A 26 -7.78 7.27 -7.54
CA TYR A 26 -7.58 6.97 -8.94
C TYR A 26 -7.70 5.47 -9.20
N LYS A 27 -8.41 5.10 -10.27
CA LYS A 27 -8.65 3.70 -10.65
C LYS A 27 -7.37 3.01 -11.15
N GLU A 28 -6.37 3.79 -11.55
CA GLU A 28 -5.01 3.36 -11.90
C GLU A 28 -4.36 2.54 -10.77
N ILE A 29 -4.85 2.64 -9.53
CA ILE A 29 -4.41 1.80 -8.41
C ILE A 29 -4.51 0.30 -8.69
N TYR A 30 -5.41 -0.15 -9.58
CA TYR A 30 -5.50 -1.57 -9.97
C TYR A 30 -4.26 -2.08 -10.73
N ARG A 31 -3.38 -1.18 -11.18
CA ARG A 31 -2.10 -1.51 -11.80
C ARG A 31 -0.93 -1.45 -10.83
N LEU A 32 -1.17 -1.01 -9.59
CA LEU A 32 -0.15 -0.89 -8.56
C LEU A 32 0.65 -2.18 -8.44
N LYS A 33 1.97 -2.04 -8.48
CA LYS A 33 2.88 -3.04 -7.94
C LYS A 33 3.92 -2.35 -7.06
N VAL A 34 4.20 -2.99 -5.92
CA VAL A 34 5.28 -2.62 -5.01
C VAL A 34 6.32 -3.72 -5.10
N GLU A 35 7.56 -3.38 -5.49
CA GLU A 35 8.61 -4.39 -5.72
C GLU A 35 8.16 -5.50 -6.69
N GLY A 36 7.38 -5.14 -7.72
CA GLY A 36 6.82 -6.07 -8.70
C GLY A 36 5.63 -6.92 -8.22
N GLN A 37 5.28 -6.88 -6.94
CA GLN A 37 4.16 -7.62 -6.34
C GLN A 37 2.86 -6.82 -6.42
N LYS A 38 1.73 -7.49 -6.67
CA LYS A 38 0.40 -6.87 -6.63
C LYS A 38 -0.13 -6.82 -5.18
N PRO A 39 -0.99 -5.85 -4.83
CA PRO A 39 -1.64 -5.81 -3.53
C PRO A 39 -2.38 -7.12 -3.25
N THR A 40 -2.45 -7.51 -1.98
CA THR A 40 -3.30 -8.62 -1.54
C THR A 40 -4.75 -8.34 -1.92
N GLU A 41 -5.22 -7.11 -1.66
CA GLU A 41 -6.53 -6.67 -2.08
C GLU A 41 -6.58 -5.15 -2.31
N ILE A 42 -7.54 -4.75 -3.15
CA ILE A 42 -7.92 -3.36 -3.40
C ILE A 42 -9.44 -3.26 -3.19
N ILE A 43 -9.83 -2.55 -2.13
CA ILE A 43 -11.22 -2.41 -1.68
C ILE A 43 -11.74 -1.02 -2.13
N PRO A 44 -12.65 -0.96 -3.11
CA PRO A 44 -13.30 0.29 -3.48
C PRO A 44 -14.33 0.71 -2.43
N TYR A 45 -14.34 1.98 -2.04
CA TYR A 45 -15.32 2.56 -1.12
C TYR A 45 -15.66 4.01 -1.51
N LYS A 46 -16.69 4.59 -0.90
CA LYS A 46 -17.11 5.97 -1.17
C LYS A 46 -17.11 6.82 0.09
N VAL A 47 -16.57 8.03 -0.02
CA VAL A 47 -16.58 9.05 1.04
C VAL A 47 -17.11 10.34 0.44
N PHE A 48 -18.18 10.88 1.03
CA PHE A 48 -18.89 12.07 0.52
C PHE A 48 -19.26 12.00 -0.98
N GLY A 49 -19.58 10.80 -1.48
CA GLY A 49 -19.91 10.56 -2.88
C GLY A 49 -18.71 10.41 -3.82
N GLU A 50 -17.49 10.71 -3.36
CA GLU A 50 -16.26 10.47 -4.12
C GLU A 50 -15.84 9.01 -4.03
N GLN A 51 -15.30 8.45 -5.12
CA GLN A 51 -14.76 7.10 -5.16
C GLN A 51 -13.34 7.07 -4.60
N TRP A 52 -13.08 6.12 -3.71
CA TRP A 52 -11.79 5.84 -3.12
C TRP A 52 -11.47 4.35 -3.23
N TYR A 53 -10.19 4.02 -3.06
CA TYR A 53 -9.67 2.67 -3.10
C TYR A 53 -8.67 2.53 -1.96
N PHE A 54 -9.00 1.67 -1.00
CA PHE A 54 -8.07 1.22 0.02
C PHE A 54 -7.32 0.02 -0.54
N TRP A 55 -6.00 -0.03 -0.39
CA TRP A 55 -5.20 -1.15 -0.85
C TRP A 55 -4.23 -1.57 0.24
N TYR A 56 -3.92 -2.86 0.28
CA TYR A 56 -2.98 -3.41 1.26
C TYR A 56 -2.24 -4.65 0.75
N TYR A 57 -1.11 -4.92 1.39
CA TYR A 57 -0.33 -6.14 1.29
C TYR A 57 -0.28 -6.75 2.68
N GLU A 58 -0.70 -8.01 2.84
CA GLU A 58 -0.55 -8.71 4.13
C GLU A 58 0.91 -9.06 4.41
N ASN A 59 1.65 -9.40 3.36
CA ASN A 59 3.01 -9.90 3.47
C ASN A 59 3.85 -9.48 2.26
N LEU A 60 4.26 -8.21 2.20
CA LEU A 60 5.14 -7.71 1.14
C LEU A 60 6.54 -8.30 1.30
N GLU A 61 7.00 -9.06 0.31
CA GLU A 61 8.36 -9.60 0.29
C GLU A 61 9.34 -8.55 -0.21
N SER A 62 10.13 -7.94 0.69
CA SER A 62 11.19 -7.02 0.31
C SER A 62 12.20 -6.86 1.44
N ASP A 63 13.47 -6.87 1.08
CA ASP A 63 14.61 -6.57 1.94
C ASP A 63 14.88 -5.06 2.10
N LYS A 64 14.22 -4.21 1.29
CA LYS A 64 14.41 -2.75 1.30
C LYS A 64 13.60 -2.09 2.43
N ALA A 65 14.13 -1.01 3.00
CA ALA A 65 13.37 -0.17 3.93
C ALA A 65 12.14 0.45 3.24
N GLY A 66 11.11 0.84 4.01
CA GLY A 66 9.85 1.39 3.48
C GLY A 66 10.05 2.52 2.48
N ASN A 67 10.88 3.50 2.85
CA ASN A 67 11.20 4.66 2.03
C ASN A 67 12.06 4.35 0.78
N GLN A 68 12.45 3.09 0.58
CA GLN A 68 13.22 2.61 -0.57
C GLN A 68 12.42 1.65 -1.46
N LEU A 69 11.14 1.40 -1.12
CA LEU A 69 10.27 0.57 -1.93
C LEU A 69 9.99 1.21 -3.29
N GLU A 70 10.01 0.38 -4.33
CA GLU A 70 9.69 0.76 -5.70
C GLU A 70 8.19 0.60 -5.96
N TYR A 71 7.56 1.67 -6.43
CA TYR A 71 6.14 1.72 -6.78
C TYR A 71 5.99 1.86 -8.30
N THR A 72 5.16 1.01 -8.90
CA THR A 72 4.81 1.07 -10.34
C THR A 72 3.29 1.05 -10.51
N TYR A 73 2.78 1.70 -11.57
CA TYR A 73 1.35 1.88 -11.88
C TYR A 73 1.10 1.71 -13.39
#